data_AF-A0A7Y6UET6-F1
#
_entry.id   AF-A0A7Y6UET6-F1
#
_cell.length_a   1.000
_cell.length_b   1.000
_cell.length_c   1.000
_cell.angle_alpha   90.00
_cell.angle_beta   90.00
_cell.angle_gamma   90.00
#
_symmetry.space_group_name_H-M   'P 1'
#
loop_
_entity.id
_entity.type
_entity.pdbx_description
1 polymer ?
#
loop_
_entity_poly.entity_id
_entity_poly.type
_entity_poly.pdbx_seq_one_letter_code
_entity_poly.pdbx_strand_id
1 'polypeptide(L)'
;MTDPEIELAFYEKFLFSKGIEPYPVQEQAFGHIFAGKSVMVTVPTGTGKTLMAKAALFRAFHRGERAIYTTPLRALTEEKFRELCDDFGEGNVGFATGDYKVNREAPIQVEVAEILWN
;
A
#
# COMPACT_ATOMS: atom_id res chain seq x y z
N MET A 1 -17.15 -1.85 -5.87
CA MET A 1 -17.25 -0.73 -4.93
C MET A 1 -16.91 0.55 -5.66
N THR A 2 -17.58 1.65 -5.32
CA THR A 2 -17.23 3.02 -5.75
C THR A 2 -16.03 3.53 -4.94
N ASP A 3 -15.31 4.54 -5.44
CA ASP A 3 -14.16 5.09 -4.71
C ASP A 3 -14.51 5.59 -3.29
N PRO A 4 -15.66 6.25 -3.04
CA PRO A 4 -16.10 6.59 -1.67
C PRO A 4 -16.38 5.37 -0.77
N GLU A 5 -16.94 4.28 -1.31
CA GLU A 5 -17.14 3.04 -0.56
C GLU A 5 -15.80 2.40 -0.17
N ILE A 6 -14.81 2.46 -1.08
CA ILE A 6 -13.46 1.94 -0.84
C ILE A 6 -12.75 2.80 0.20
N GLU A 7 -12.88 4.12 0.12
CA GLU A 7 -12.34 5.05 1.12
C GLU A 7 -12.91 4.74 2.51
N LEU A 8 -14.22 4.63 2.65
CA LEU A 8 -14.84 4.29 3.94
C LEU A 8 -14.34 2.94 4.48
N ALA A 9 -14.25 1.92 3.63
CA ALA A 9 -13.72 0.60 4.03
C ALA A 9 -12.24 0.66 4.46
N PHE A 10 -11.44 1.55 3.85
CA PHE A 10 -10.07 1.80 4.26
C PHE A 10 -10.01 2.42 5.67
N TYR A 11 -10.81 3.46 5.93
CA TYR A 11 -10.90 4.09 7.26
C TYR A 11 -11.32 3.08 8.33
N GLU A 12 -12.34 2.27 8.07
CA GLU A 12 -12.79 1.22 9.01
C GLU A 12 -11.67 0.24 9.35
N LYS A 13 -11.00 -0.30 8.32
CA LYS A 13 -9.97 -1.33 8.48
C LYS A 13 -8.71 -0.81 9.16
N PHE A 14 -8.24 0.39 8.82
CA PHE A 14 -6.92 0.86 9.21
C PHE A 14 -6.90 1.91 10.33
N LEU A 15 -8.03 2.58 10.59
CA LEU A 15 -8.11 3.68 11.54
C LEU A 15 -9.16 3.42 12.62
N PHE A 16 -10.44 3.31 12.26
CA PHE A 16 -11.54 3.28 13.23
C PHE A 16 -11.54 2.02 14.10
N SER A 17 -11.32 0.85 13.50
CA SER A 17 -11.19 -0.42 14.27
C SER A 17 -10.04 -0.43 15.27
N LYS A 18 -9.09 0.51 15.15
CA LYS A 18 -7.94 0.67 16.04
C LYS A 18 -8.07 1.89 16.96
N GLY A 19 -9.14 2.67 16.85
CA GLY A 19 -9.33 3.93 17.58
C GLY A 19 -8.27 4.99 17.25
N ILE A 20 -7.77 5.00 16.00
CA ILE A 20 -6.72 5.91 15.54
C ILE A 20 -7.36 6.99 14.67
N GLU A 21 -7.03 8.25 14.96
CA GLU A 21 -7.35 9.39 14.09
C GLU A 21 -6.18 9.66 13.13
N PRO A 22 -6.45 9.92 11.83
CA PRO A 22 -5.40 10.27 10.89
C PRO A 22 -4.83 11.67 11.17
N TYR A 23 -3.55 11.87 10.84
CA TYR A 23 -3.00 13.22 10.80
C TYR A 23 -3.66 14.04 9.67
N PRO A 24 -3.76 15.38 9.80
CA PRO A 24 -4.36 16.21 8.74
C PRO A 24 -3.70 16.03 7.36
N VAL A 25 -2.39 15.79 7.31
CA VAL A 25 -1.67 15.52 6.05
C VAL A 25 -2.04 14.14 5.45
N GLN A 26 -2.38 13.16 6.29
CA GLN A 26 -2.87 11.86 5.84
C GLN A 26 -4.26 12.00 5.22
N GLU A 27 -5.18 12.72 5.85
CA GLU A 27 -6.51 12.99 5.29
C GLU A 27 -6.46 13.66 3.92
N GLN A 28 -5.60 14.68 3.77
CA GLN A 28 -5.38 15.33 2.48
C GLN A 28 -4.87 14.35 1.42
N ALA A 29 -3.91 13.49 1.79
CA ALA A 29 -3.39 12.48 0.88
C ALA A 29 -4.46 11.45 0.50
N PHE A 30 -5.26 10.97 1.46
CA PHE A 30 -6.35 10.01 1.22
C PHE A 30 -7.38 10.58 0.25
N GLY A 31 -7.86 11.81 0.47
CA GLY A 31 -8.84 12.43 -0.41
C GLY A 31 -8.33 12.58 -1.85
N HIS A 32 -7.04 12.85 -2.05
CA HIS A 32 -6.44 12.85 -3.40
C HIS A 32 -6.29 11.45 -3.98
N ILE A 33 -5.84 10.47 -3.20
CA ILE A 33 -5.67 9.08 -3.62
C ILE A 33 -7.00 8.47 -4.03
N PHE A 34 -8.05 8.57 -3.19
CA PHE A 34 -9.37 8.00 -3.48
C PHE A 34 -10.08 8.73 -4.62
N ALA A 35 -9.78 10.00 -4.86
CA ALA A 35 -10.18 10.71 -6.08
C ALA A 35 -9.39 10.29 -7.34
N GLY A 36 -8.52 9.28 -7.26
CA GLY A 36 -7.76 8.76 -8.39
C GLY A 36 -6.60 9.65 -8.85
N LYS A 37 -6.12 10.58 -8.01
CA LYS A 37 -5.01 11.48 -8.34
C LYS A 37 -3.68 10.90 -7.89
N SER A 38 -2.63 11.15 -8.67
CA SER A 38 -1.25 10.90 -8.25
C SER A 38 -0.82 11.91 -7.19
N VAL A 39 -0.08 11.45 -6.18
CA VAL A 39 0.33 12.29 -5.04
C VAL A 39 1.82 12.14 -4.80
N MET A 40 2.51 13.27 -4.61
CA MET A 40 3.88 13.32 -4.10
C MET A 40 3.82 13.82 -2.66
N VAL A 41 4.32 13.02 -1.72
CA VAL A 41 4.26 13.35 -0.29
C VAL A 41 5.67 13.54 0.28
N THR A 42 5.88 14.65 0.97
CA THR A 42 7.13 14.95 1.67
C THR A 42 6.82 15.30 3.13
N VAL A 43 6.99 14.33 4.02
CA VAL A 43 6.75 14.47 5.46
C VAL A 43 7.87 13.80 6.27
N PRO A 44 8.11 14.20 7.53
CA PRO A 44 9.08 13.55 8.42
C PRO A 44 8.79 12.06 8.66
N THR A 45 9.79 11.30 9.10
CA THR A 45 9.60 9.92 9.58
C THR A 45 8.69 9.94 10.81
N GLY A 46 7.84 8.93 10.96
CA GLY A 46 6.83 8.87 12.03
C GLY A 46 5.47 9.46 11.66
N THR A 47 5.36 10.26 10.59
CA THR A 47 4.08 10.86 10.14
C THR A 47 3.15 9.88 9.39
N GLY A 48 3.44 8.57 9.43
CA GLY A 48 2.55 7.55 8.85
C GLY A 48 2.52 7.50 7.32
N LYS A 49 3.65 7.76 6.64
CA LYS A 49 3.81 7.63 5.17
C LYS A 49 3.36 6.26 4.64
N THR A 50 3.64 5.20 5.39
CA THR A 50 3.23 3.83 5.03
C THR A 50 1.71 3.72 4.91
N LEU A 51 0.94 4.39 5.77
CA LEU A 51 -0.52 4.35 5.72
C LEU A 51 -1.07 5.04 4.46
N MET A 52 -0.45 6.14 4.02
CA MET A 52 -0.79 6.79 2.74
C MET A 52 -0.50 5.87 1.54
N ALA A 53 0.62 5.15 1.56
CA ALA A 53 0.90 4.16 0.52
C ALA A 53 -0.10 2.99 0.56
N LYS A 54 -0.49 2.52 1.75
CA LYS A 54 -1.54 1.50 1.91
C LYS A 54 -2.89 1.97 1.37
N ALA A 55 -3.26 3.24 1.50
CA ALA A 55 -4.48 3.77 0.89
C ALA A 55 -4.47 3.61 -0.64
N ALA A 56 -3.34 3.90 -1.28
CA ALA A 56 -3.18 3.70 -2.73
C ALA A 56 -3.26 2.22 -3.13
N LEU A 57 -2.61 1.32 -2.37
CA LEU A 57 -2.71 -0.12 -2.58
C LEU A 57 -4.14 -0.62 -2.40
N PHE A 58 -4.83 -0.15 -1.36
CA PHE A 58 -6.19 -0.55 -1.02
C PHE A 58 -7.19 -0.12 -2.10
N ARG A 59 -7.02 1.09 -2.62
CA ARG A 59 -7.78 1.56 -3.78
C ARG A 59 -7.57 0.67 -5.00
N ALA A 60 -6.32 0.47 -5.40
CA ALA A 60 -5.98 -0.35 -6.57
C ALA A 60 -6.53 -1.79 -6.44
N PHE A 61 -6.35 -2.41 -5.27
CA PHE A 61 -6.83 -3.75 -4.98
C PHE A 61 -8.36 -3.89 -5.14
N HIS A 62 -9.15 -3.00 -4.53
CA HIS A 62 -10.62 -3.03 -4.64
C HIS A 62 -11.14 -2.59 -6.00
N ARG A 63 -10.29 -1.92 -6.80
CA ARG A 63 -10.56 -1.62 -8.21
C ARG A 63 -10.24 -2.77 -9.16
N GLY A 64 -9.61 -3.85 -8.67
CA GLY A 64 -9.14 -4.97 -9.50
C GLY A 64 -7.88 -4.62 -10.31
N GLU A 65 -7.16 -3.59 -9.90
CA GLU A 65 -5.91 -3.13 -10.52
C GLU A 65 -4.71 -3.84 -9.90
N ARG A 66 -3.59 -3.86 -10.64
CA ARG A 66 -2.30 -4.30 -10.10
C ARG A 66 -1.57 -3.12 -9.48
N ALA A 67 -0.89 -3.35 -8.36
CA ALA A 67 -0.08 -2.33 -7.69
C ALA A 67 1.29 -2.88 -7.27
N ILE A 68 2.29 -2.02 -7.33
CA ILE A 68 3.66 -2.34 -6.91
C ILE A 68 4.05 -1.42 -5.77
N TYR A 69 4.44 -2.01 -4.65
CA TYR A 69 5.06 -1.33 -3.53
C TYR A 69 6.57 -1.49 -3.60
N THR A 70 7.29 -0.40 -3.83
CA THR A 70 8.74 -0.43 -3.99
C THR A 70 9.47 -0.13 -2.69
N THR A 71 10.55 -0.84 -2.44
CA THR A 71 11.44 -0.64 -1.30
C THR A 71 12.88 -0.38 -1.78
N PRO A 72 13.69 0.39 -1.02
CA PRO A 72 15.06 0.68 -1.41
C PRO A 72 16.04 -0.47 -1.12
N LEU A 73 15.69 -1.41 -0.24
CA LEU A 73 16.59 -2.48 0.23
C LEU A 73 15.83 -3.81 0.36
N ARG A 74 16.51 -4.92 0.05
CA ARG A 74 15.96 -6.29 0.14
C ARG A 74 15.36 -6.63 1.50
N ALA A 75 16.04 -6.26 2.59
CA ALA A 75 15.57 -6.54 3.95
C ALA A 75 14.22 -5.85 4.25
N LEU A 76 13.98 -4.65 3.68
CA LEU A 76 12.72 -3.93 3.84
C LEU A 76 11.61 -4.56 2.98
N THR A 77 11.96 -5.19 1.86
CA THR A 77 11.01 -5.90 1.00
C THR A 77 10.33 -7.03 1.77
N GLU A 78 11.09 -7.86 2.49
CA GLU A 78 10.53 -8.97 3.27
C GLU A 78 9.67 -8.50 4.45
N GLU A 79 10.10 -7.43 5.13
CA GLU A 79 9.30 -6.82 6.19
C GLU A 79 7.96 -6.31 5.65
N LYS A 80 7.98 -5.59 4.51
CA LYS A 80 6.75 -5.06 3.91
C LYS A 80 5.89 -6.15 3.29
N PHE A 81 6.48 -7.21 2.76
CA PHE A 81 5.74 -8.38 2.30
C PHE A 81 4.88 -8.96 3.42
N ARG A 82 5.46 -9.22 4.60
CA ARG A 82 4.71 -9.75 5.76
C ARG A 82 3.60 -8.79 6.21
N GLU A 83 3.91 -7.50 6.35
CA GLU A 83 2.91 -6.50 6.76
C GLU A 83 1.73 -6.43 5.76
N LEU A 84 2.02 -6.48 4.46
CA LEU A 84 0.98 -6.43 3.44
C LEU A 84 0.21 -7.76 3.32
N CYS A 85 0.84 -8.90 3.60
CA CYS A 85 0.11 -10.17 3.74
C CYS A 85 -0.91 -10.12 4.88
N ASP A 86 -0.56 -9.52 6.02
CA ASP A 86 -1.51 -9.33 7.14
C ASP A 86 -2.68 -8.42 6.75
N ASP A 87 -2.41 -7.39 5.95
CA ASP A 87 -3.42 -6.43 5.52
C ASP A 87 -4.32 -6.96 4.41
N PHE A 88 -3.77 -7.63 3.40
CA PHE A 88 -4.45 -7.99 2.15
C PHE A 88 -4.68 -9.49 1.97
N GLY A 89 -4.10 -10.32 2.84
CA GLY A 89 -4.09 -11.79 2.75
C GLY A 89 -2.94 -12.32 1.90
N GLU A 90 -2.32 -13.42 2.34
CA GLU A 90 -1.13 -14.02 1.70
C GLU A 90 -1.34 -14.36 0.21
N GLY A 91 -2.55 -14.76 -0.18
CA GLY A 91 -2.88 -15.08 -1.57
C GLY A 91 -2.88 -13.85 -2.50
N ASN A 92 -2.96 -12.64 -1.95
CA ASN A 92 -3.09 -11.39 -2.71
C ASN A 92 -1.79 -10.60 -2.81
N VAL A 93 -0.72 -11.04 -2.13
CA VAL A 93 0.56 -10.36 -2.10
C VAL A 93 1.66 -11.29 -2.60
N GLY A 94 2.48 -10.78 -3.51
CA GLY A 94 3.73 -11.38 -3.93
C GLY A 94 4.90 -10.48 -3.58
N PHE A 95 6.11 -11.02 -3.68
CA PHE A 95 7.31 -10.20 -3.60
C PHE A 95 8.46 -10.76 -4.43
N ALA A 96 9.39 -9.89 -4.79
CA ALA A 96 10.62 -10.26 -5.48
C ALA A 96 11.86 -9.56 -4.89
N THR A 97 12.93 -10.33 -4.68
CA THR A 97 14.27 -9.85 -4.28
C THR A 97 15.33 -10.45 -5.20
N GLY A 98 15.57 -9.84 -6.36
CA GLY A 98 16.47 -10.38 -7.39
C GLY A 98 16.00 -11.74 -7.89
N ASP A 99 16.66 -12.80 -7.41
CA ASP A 99 16.44 -14.20 -7.83
C ASP A 99 15.27 -14.87 -7.11
N TYR A 100 14.88 -14.38 -5.93
CA TYR A 100 13.79 -14.97 -5.14
C TYR A 100 12.47 -14.29 -5.43
N LYS A 101 11.42 -15.09 -5.67
CA LYS A 101 10.08 -14.60 -6.06
C LYS A 101 8.99 -15.46 -5.44
N VAL A 102 7.95 -14.79 -4.94
CA VAL A 102 6.76 -15.41 -4.33
C VAL A 102 5.52 -14.82 -4.99
N ASN A 103 4.55 -15.67 -5.33
CA ASN A 103 3.22 -15.28 -5.81
C ASN A 103 3.24 -14.15 -6.87
N ARG A 104 3.90 -14.37 -8.00
CA ARG A 104 4.12 -13.33 -9.03
C ARG A 104 2.82 -12.81 -9.67
N GLU A 105 1.78 -13.63 -9.65
CA GLU A 105 0.48 -13.28 -10.21
C GLU A 105 -0.36 -12.45 -9.24
N ALA A 106 0.05 -12.32 -7.97
CA ALA A 106 -0.71 -11.56 -7.00
C ALA A 106 -0.94 -10.10 -7.44
N PRO A 107 -2.12 -9.54 -7.16
CA PRO A 107 -2.47 -8.17 -7.55
C PRO A 107 -1.57 -7.12 -6.90
N ILE A 108 -0.99 -7.40 -5.72
CA ILE A 108 -0.03 -6.54 -5.04
C ILE A 108 1.35 -7.20 -5.08
N GLN A 109 2.35 -6.49 -5.62
CA GLN A 109 3.75 -6.92 -5.59
C GLN A 109 4.58 -6.01 -4.69
N VAL A 110 5.47 -6.61 -3.89
CA VAL A 110 6.46 -5.87 -3.10
C VAL A 110 7.83 -6.12 -3.71
N GLU A 111 8.49 -5.08 -4.21
CA GLU A 111 9.71 -5.23 -5.00
C GLU A 111 10.82 -4.30 -4.50
N VAL A 112 12.07 -4.71 -4.71
CA VAL A 112 13.21 -3.79 -4.61
C VAL A 112 13.22 -2.91 -5.85
N ALA A 113 13.47 -1.61 -5.68
CA ALA A 113 13.44 -0.65 -6.78
C ALA A 113 14.33 -1.04 -7.98
N GLU A 114 15.47 -1.70 -7.75
CA GLU A 114 16.37 -2.19 -8.79
C GLU A 114 15.72 -3.23 -9.73
N ILE A 115 14.73 -3.99 -9.26
CA ILE A 115 14.07 -5.04 -10.05
C ILE A 115 13.14 -4.44 -11.09
N LEU A 116 12.52 -3.29 -10.82
CA LEU A 116 11.56 -2.68 -11.74
C LEU A 116 12.15 -2.23 -13.08
N TRP A 117 13.46 -2.07 -13.14
CA TRP A 117 14.17 -1.62 -14.33
C TRP A 117 14.76 -2.78 -15.15
N ASN A 118 14.60 -4.03 -14.69
CA ASN A 118 15.11 -5.26 -15.32
C ASN A 118 13.98 -6.14 -15.85
#